data_AF-A0A9W7IQ69-F1
#
_entry.id   AF-A0A9W7IQ69-F1
#
_cell.length_a   1.000
_cell.length_b   1.000
_cell.length_c   1.000
_cell.angle_alpha   90.00
_cell.angle_beta   90.00
_cell.angle_gamma   90.00
#
_symmetry.space_group_name_H-M   'P 1'
#
loop_
_entity.id
_entity.type
_entity.pdbx_description
1 polymer ?
#
loop_
_entity_poly.entity_id
_entity_poly.type
_entity_poly.pdbx_seq_one_letter_code
_entity_poly.pdbx_strand_id
1 'polypeptide(L)'
;MPPLTSLQLRRLLHRCLSSLSPFQSHALLSSKPHSTPTHFPKLPFLISKSFSTQNPNPQTPDPSALSLSAELLTDPSLDPLAITPRLQLHFSHVKPTPLLISQTLNLSPEAGQTVLGFNDWVLSDLDFSHTDETLSFFIDFFGRRNDFKAAHDLLVNHKSVAGPKTLKSSIDRLVRAGRATQVLGFFERMEKDYGFKRDKESLRLVVEKLRENGEKDPFRLHSEAEKVLLDMDFYGVPRNVETFNVLLDNLLEPKLYHIDPRYMKKTKAVKKKKKRETFSEKLARKRRSLKQIRLSFVKKSRGRMRSA
;
A
#
# COMPACT_ATOMS: atom_id res chain seq x y z
N MET A 1 -45.65 -7.42 -24.94
CA MET A 1 -44.69 -6.31 -24.84
C MET A 1 -43.29 -6.90 -24.72
N PRO A 2 -42.41 -6.82 -25.74
CA PRO A 2 -41.08 -7.42 -25.67
C PRO A 2 -40.12 -6.52 -24.88
N PRO A 3 -39.09 -7.08 -24.20
CA PRO A 3 -38.15 -6.31 -23.40
C PRO A 3 -37.10 -5.60 -24.27
N LEU A 4 -36.85 -4.33 -23.96
CA LEU A 4 -35.87 -3.49 -24.66
C LEU A 4 -34.45 -3.96 -24.37
N THR A 5 -33.66 -4.16 -25.42
CA THR A 5 -32.27 -4.58 -25.35
C THR A 5 -31.33 -3.44 -24.96
N SER A 6 -30.25 -3.80 -24.26
CA SER A 6 -29.24 -2.98 -23.56
C SER A 6 -28.58 -1.85 -24.37
N LEU A 7 -28.76 -1.80 -25.70
CA LEU A 7 -28.22 -0.76 -26.57
C LEU A 7 -28.97 0.57 -26.47
N GLN A 8 -30.22 0.58 -26.01
CA GLN A 8 -30.99 1.82 -25.87
C GLN A 8 -30.60 2.63 -24.61
N LEU A 9 -30.14 1.95 -23.55
CA LEU A 9 -29.66 2.60 -22.31
C LEU A 9 -28.35 3.38 -22.52
N ARG A 10 -27.46 2.89 -23.40
CA ARG A 10 -26.21 3.60 -23.75
C ARG A 10 -26.45 4.91 -24.49
N ARG A 11 -27.54 5.04 -25.25
CA ARG A 11 -27.87 6.28 -25.99
C ARG A 11 -28.48 7.36 -25.10
N LEU A 12 -29.12 7.00 -24.00
CA LEU A 12 -29.67 7.96 -23.03
C LEU A 12 -28.59 8.57 -22.13
N LEU A 13 -27.58 7.79 -21.72
CA LEU A 13 -26.48 8.28 -20.87
C LEU A 13 -25.56 9.27 -21.59
N HIS A 14 -25.37 9.15 -22.90
CA HIS A 14 -24.55 10.12 -23.65
C HIS A 14 -25.22 11.49 -23.83
N ARG A 15 -26.55 11.58 -23.70
CA ARG A 15 -27.28 12.83 -23.93
C ARG A 15 -27.31 13.74 -22.69
N CYS A 16 -27.12 13.20 -21.49
CA CYS A 16 -27.12 13.97 -20.24
C CYS A 16 -25.78 14.68 -19.94
N LEU A 17 -24.68 14.26 -20.56
CA LEU A 17 -23.35 14.83 -20.31
C LEU A 17 -23.02 16.07 -21.15
N SER A 18 -23.96 16.56 -21.97
CA SER A 18 -23.71 17.67 -22.92
C SER A 18 -24.13 19.05 -22.41
N SER A 19 -24.61 19.19 -21.17
CA SER A 19 -25.05 20.49 -20.66
C SER A 19 -24.45 20.82 -19.29
N LEU A 20 -23.19 21.25 -19.26
CA LEU A 20 -22.70 22.18 -18.24
C LEU A 20 -21.61 23.08 -18.82
N SER A 21 -21.89 24.38 -18.82
CA SER A 21 -21.07 25.49 -19.27
C SER A 21 -19.88 25.79 -18.34
N PRO A 22 -18.80 26.43 -18.81
CA PRO A 22 -17.59 26.66 -18.02
C PRO A 22 -17.61 27.99 -17.25
N PHE A 23 -17.30 27.96 -15.96
CA PHE A 23 -16.90 29.15 -15.20
C PHE A 23 -15.39 29.14 -14.90
N GLN A 24 -14.82 30.34 -14.95
CA GLN A 24 -13.39 30.68 -15.00
C GLN A 24 -12.67 30.49 -13.65
N SER A 25 -11.37 30.18 -13.71
CA SER A 25 -10.47 30.15 -12.57
C SER A 25 -9.47 31.31 -12.67
N HIS A 26 -9.33 32.11 -11.61
CA HIS A 26 -8.22 33.05 -11.44
C HIS A 26 -7.06 32.38 -10.70
N ALA A 27 -5.86 32.61 -11.21
CA ALA A 27 -4.57 32.13 -10.73
C ALA A 27 -4.01 32.99 -9.59
N LEU A 28 -3.20 32.41 -8.70
CA LEU A 28 -2.06 33.08 -8.04
C LEU A 28 -0.91 32.11 -7.77
N LEU A 29 0.29 32.68 -7.78
CA LEU A 29 1.64 32.11 -7.93
C LEU A 29 2.42 31.98 -6.60
N SER A 30 3.51 31.21 -6.68
CA SER A 30 4.78 31.34 -5.92
C SER A 30 4.81 30.65 -4.54
N SER A 31 5.91 30.04 -4.05
CA SER A 31 7.35 30.18 -4.33
C SER A 31 8.14 28.91 -3.91
N LYS A 32 9.32 28.70 -4.50
CA LYS A 32 10.39 27.74 -4.10
C LYS A 32 11.27 28.33 -2.98
N PRO A 33 11.98 27.52 -2.16
CA PRO A 33 13.43 27.25 -2.40
C PRO A 33 13.89 25.82 -1.97
N HIS A 34 14.73 25.14 -2.78
CA HIS A 34 16.19 24.92 -2.65
C HIS A 34 16.65 23.85 -1.64
N SER A 35 17.36 22.86 -2.19
CA SER A 35 17.94 21.68 -1.57
C SER A 35 19.45 21.82 -1.36
N THR A 36 19.99 21.18 -0.32
CA THR A 36 21.35 20.60 -0.28
C THR A 36 21.37 19.33 0.58
N PRO A 37 22.28 18.36 0.30
CA PRO A 37 22.39 17.08 1.02
C PRO A 37 23.62 17.04 1.95
N THR A 38 23.59 16.27 3.05
CA THR A 38 24.81 15.98 3.81
C THR A 38 24.79 14.62 4.52
N HIS A 39 25.72 13.78 4.08
CA HIS A 39 26.44 12.66 4.70
C HIS A 39 25.98 12.04 6.05
N PHE A 40 25.78 10.72 6.00
CA PHE A 40 25.78 9.80 7.14
C PHE A 40 27.21 9.44 7.59
N PRO A 41 27.49 9.32 8.90
CA PRO A 41 28.59 8.52 9.40
C PRO A 41 28.09 7.17 9.96
N LYS A 42 28.78 6.10 9.55
CA LYS A 42 28.83 4.79 10.25
C LYS A 42 29.94 4.85 11.30
N LEU A 43 29.78 4.13 12.43
CA LEU A 43 30.82 3.48 13.27
C LEU A 43 30.20 3.03 14.62
N PRO A 44 30.83 2.16 15.44
CA PRO A 44 30.80 0.70 15.34
C PRO A 44 30.30 0.00 16.63
N PHE A 45 30.14 -1.32 16.56
CA PHE A 45 29.93 -2.21 17.69
C PHE A 45 31.10 -2.18 18.69
N LEU A 46 30.81 -2.02 19.99
CA LEU A 46 31.63 -2.54 21.09
C LEU A 46 30.74 -3.03 22.24
N ILE A 47 31.10 -4.22 22.73
CA ILE A 47 30.48 -4.96 23.83
C ILE A 47 31.09 -4.47 25.14
N SER A 48 30.25 -4.16 26.14
CA SER A 48 30.63 -4.19 27.55
C SER A 48 29.42 -4.51 28.43
N LYS A 49 29.52 -5.59 29.21
CA LYS A 49 28.63 -5.94 30.33
C LYS A 49 29.06 -5.15 31.57
N SER A 50 28.10 -4.64 32.35
CA SER A 50 28.10 -4.68 33.82
C SER A 50 26.76 -4.23 34.43
N PHE A 51 26.20 -5.12 35.27
CA PHE A 51 25.35 -4.96 36.46
C PHE A 51 24.27 -3.86 36.61
N SER A 52 23.03 -4.35 36.80
CA SER A 52 22.00 -3.94 37.79
C SER A 52 21.61 -2.47 37.92
N THR A 53 20.39 -2.09 37.53
CA THR A 53 19.18 -1.94 38.39
C THR A 53 17.98 -1.61 37.47
N GLN A 54 16.77 -1.94 37.91
CA GLN A 54 15.50 -1.98 37.17
C GLN A 54 15.14 -0.69 36.41
N ASN A 55 14.94 -0.83 35.09
CA ASN A 55 13.93 -0.14 34.30
C ASN A 55 13.70 -0.96 33.01
N PRO A 56 12.47 -1.36 32.66
CA PRO A 56 12.25 -2.17 31.46
C PRO A 56 12.43 -1.31 30.21
N ASN A 57 13.61 -1.42 29.60
CA ASN A 57 13.87 -0.95 28.25
C ASN A 57 13.15 -1.88 27.25
N PRO A 58 12.33 -1.39 26.31
CA PRO A 58 11.59 -2.24 25.34
C PRO A 58 12.44 -3.02 24.32
N GLN A 59 13.76 -3.14 24.52
CA GLN A 59 14.68 -3.79 23.58
C GLN A 59 15.38 -5.05 24.12
N THR A 60 15.26 -5.35 25.42
CA THR A 60 15.76 -6.63 25.98
C THR A 60 14.60 -7.62 26.09
N PRO A 61 14.67 -8.77 25.39
CA PRO A 61 13.63 -9.79 25.50
C PRO A 61 13.49 -10.27 26.95
N ASP A 62 12.26 -10.42 27.42
CA ASP A 62 12.00 -11.05 28.72
C ASP A 62 12.61 -12.47 28.74
N PRO A 63 13.41 -12.83 29.76
CA PRO A 63 13.93 -14.19 29.91
C PRO A 63 12.85 -15.26 29.80
N SER A 64 11.65 -15.02 30.33
CA SER A 64 10.53 -15.94 30.22
C SER A 64 10.04 -16.06 28.77
N ALA A 65 10.02 -14.97 28.00
CA ALA A 65 9.67 -14.99 26.58
C ALA A 65 10.66 -15.82 25.75
N LEU A 66 11.96 -15.71 26.05
CA LEU A 66 13.02 -16.49 25.40
C LEU A 66 12.86 -17.98 25.67
N SER A 67 12.67 -18.38 26.93
CA SER A 67 12.46 -19.78 27.30
C SER A 67 11.19 -20.35 26.67
N LEU A 68 10.08 -19.61 26.69
CA LEU A 68 8.84 -20.02 26.01
C LEU A 68 9.06 -20.18 24.50
N SER A 69 9.76 -19.24 23.86
CA SER A 69 10.02 -19.29 22.42
C SER A 69 10.88 -20.50 22.02
N ALA A 70 11.86 -20.88 22.85
CA ALA A 70 12.70 -22.06 22.62
C ALA A 70 11.87 -23.36 22.70
N GLU A 71 10.93 -23.45 23.65
CA GLU A 71 10.02 -24.59 23.76
C GLU A 71 9.08 -24.69 22.56
N LEU A 72 8.57 -23.55 22.04
CA LEU A 72 7.71 -23.55 20.85
C LEU A 72 8.43 -23.97 19.56
N LEU A 73 9.75 -23.80 19.50
CA LEU A 73 10.60 -24.19 18.37
C LEU A 73 11.12 -25.62 18.51
N THR A 74 10.87 -26.28 19.65
CA THR A 74 11.29 -27.68 19.84
C THR A 74 10.47 -28.59 18.94
N ASP A 75 11.15 -29.53 18.28
CA ASP A 75 10.53 -30.42 17.29
C ASP A 75 9.41 -31.26 17.94
N PRO A 76 8.16 -31.17 17.44
CA PRO A 76 7.03 -31.96 17.93
C PRO A 76 7.21 -33.47 17.79
N SER A 77 8.14 -33.92 16.94
CA SER A 77 8.43 -35.35 16.75
C SER A 77 9.25 -35.97 17.87
N LEU A 78 9.84 -35.16 18.76
CA LEU A 78 10.75 -35.60 19.82
C LEU A 78 10.06 -35.85 21.17
N ASP A 79 8.80 -35.42 21.35
CA ASP A 79 8.08 -35.58 22.61
C ASP A 79 6.62 -36.03 22.37
N PRO A 80 6.15 -37.13 22.98
CA PRO A 80 4.77 -37.60 22.84
C PRO A 80 3.73 -36.69 23.51
N LEU A 81 4.13 -35.73 24.36
CA LEU A 81 3.21 -34.79 24.99
C LEU A 81 2.88 -33.61 24.06
N ALA A 82 1.59 -33.29 23.97
CA ALA A 82 1.15 -32.04 23.35
C ALA A 82 1.83 -30.84 24.04
N ILE A 83 2.06 -29.75 23.27
CA ILE A 83 2.79 -28.57 23.74
C ILE A 83 2.16 -27.94 25.00
N THR A 84 0.83 -27.99 25.14
CA THR A 84 0.11 -27.40 26.28
C THR A 84 0.52 -28.03 27.63
N PRO A 85 0.46 -29.37 27.84
CA PRO A 85 1.00 -30.02 29.04
C PRO A 85 2.46 -29.67 29.36
N ARG A 86 3.33 -29.62 28.33
CA ARG A 86 4.75 -29.28 28.52
C ARG A 86 4.89 -27.86 29.08
N LEU A 87 4.17 -26.92 28.49
CA LEU A 87 4.19 -25.54 28.97
C LEU A 87 3.63 -25.41 30.40
N GLN A 88 2.59 -26.18 30.75
CA GLN A 88 2.05 -26.19 32.11
C GLN A 88 3.08 -26.68 33.14
N LEU A 89 3.86 -27.71 32.81
CA LEU A 89 4.89 -28.25 33.70
C LEU A 89 6.07 -27.27 33.87
N HIS A 90 6.56 -26.69 32.78
CA HIS A 90 7.76 -25.86 32.79
C HIS A 90 7.50 -24.41 33.22
N PHE A 91 6.29 -23.88 33.00
CA PHE A 91 5.97 -22.47 33.17
C PHE A 91 4.75 -22.21 34.09
N SER A 92 4.43 -23.13 34.99
CA SER A 92 3.34 -22.96 35.98
C SER A 92 3.43 -21.68 36.83
N HIS A 93 4.63 -21.13 37.00
CA HIS A 93 4.89 -19.90 37.76
C HIS A 93 4.76 -18.62 36.93
N VAL A 94 4.64 -18.73 35.60
CA VAL A 94 4.61 -17.59 34.68
C VAL A 94 3.17 -17.20 34.40
N LYS A 95 2.82 -15.94 34.69
CA LYS A 95 1.50 -15.39 34.34
C LYS A 95 1.49 -14.84 32.90
N PRO A 96 0.54 -15.24 32.04
CA PRO A 96 0.43 -14.72 30.70
C PRO A 96 0.08 -13.23 30.71
N THR A 97 0.92 -12.43 30.06
CA THR A 97 0.76 -10.97 29.93
C THR A 97 0.79 -10.62 28.44
N PRO A 98 0.07 -9.58 27.95
CA PRO A 98 0.11 -9.21 26.53
C PRO A 98 1.52 -8.97 25.99
N LEU A 99 2.40 -8.35 26.80
CA LEU A 99 3.80 -8.13 26.43
C LEU A 99 4.56 -9.46 26.24
N LEU A 100 4.42 -10.39 27.20
CA LEU A 100 5.04 -11.71 27.14
C LEU A 100 4.61 -12.46 25.88
N ILE A 101 3.29 -12.52 25.62
CA ILE A 101 2.72 -13.15 24.43
C ILE A 101 3.31 -12.54 23.15
N SER A 102 3.32 -11.21 23.06
CA SER A 102 3.85 -10.51 21.89
C SER A 102 5.34 -10.78 21.65
N GLN A 103 6.14 -10.86 22.71
CA GLN A 103 7.57 -11.13 22.62
C GLN A 103 7.82 -12.58 22.22
N THR A 104 7.16 -13.54 22.87
CA THR A 104 7.26 -14.97 22.56
C THR A 104 6.93 -15.22 21.08
N LEU A 105 5.81 -14.70 20.58
CA LEU A 105 5.40 -14.89 19.18
C LEU A 105 6.36 -14.26 18.16
N ASN A 106 6.97 -13.11 18.50
CA ASN A 106 7.96 -12.47 17.62
C ASN A 106 9.31 -13.22 17.61
N LEU A 107 9.66 -13.89 18.70
CA LEU A 107 10.87 -14.71 18.82
C LEU A 107 10.72 -16.10 18.17
N SER A 108 9.49 -16.57 17.97
CA SER A 108 9.20 -17.91 17.46
C SER A 108 8.49 -17.94 16.10
N PRO A 109 8.95 -17.23 15.05
CA PRO A 109 8.25 -17.18 13.75
C PRO A 109 8.06 -18.57 13.11
N GLU A 110 8.94 -19.51 13.45
CA GLU A 110 8.98 -20.87 12.88
C GLU A 110 8.12 -21.90 13.64
N ALA A 111 7.53 -21.55 14.79
CA ALA A 111 6.73 -22.45 15.63
C ALA A 111 5.48 -23.07 14.93
N GLY A 112 4.81 -22.31 14.05
CA GLY A 112 3.71 -22.83 13.25
C GLY A 112 2.48 -23.15 14.07
N GLN A 113 1.91 -24.34 13.91
CA GLN A 113 0.67 -24.71 14.60
C GLN A 113 0.88 -25.02 16.09
N THR A 114 2.12 -25.17 16.57
CA THR A 114 2.39 -25.30 18.02
C THR A 114 1.92 -24.06 18.79
N VAL A 115 1.81 -22.91 18.12
CA VAL A 115 1.23 -21.68 18.69
C VAL A 115 -0.24 -21.83 19.07
N LEU A 116 -0.99 -22.77 18.49
CA LEU A 116 -2.35 -23.07 18.97
C LEU A 116 -2.32 -23.67 20.38
N GLY A 117 -1.41 -24.60 20.65
CA GLY A 117 -1.29 -25.13 22.01
C GLY A 117 -0.66 -24.14 22.99
N PHE A 118 0.14 -23.18 22.51
CA PHE A 118 0.52 -22.01 23.31
C PHE A 118 -0.70 -21.15 23.68
N ASN A 119 -1.61 -20.92 22.74
CA ASN A 119 -2.87 -20.22 22.99
C ASN A 119 -3.71 -20.96 24.04
N ASP A 120 -3.83 -22.29 23.93
CA ASP A 120 -4.56 -23.12 24.89
C ASP A 120 -3.92 -23.09 26.29
N TRP A 121 -2.59 -23.05 26.35
CA TRP A 121 -1.85 -22.86 27.61
C TRP A 121 -2.14 -21.49 28.24
N VAL A 122 -2.09 -20.42 27.43
CA VAL A 122 -2.41 -19.06 27.88
C VAL A 122 -3.83 -18.97 28.45
N LEU A 123 -4.79 -19.65 27.81
CA LEU A 123 -6.18 -19.73 28.26
C LEU A 123 -6.42 -20.67 29.44
N SER A 124 -5.43 -21.49 29.81
CA SER A 124 -5.52 -22.35 30.99
C SER A 124 -5.42 -21.55 32.30
N ASP A 125 -4.92 -20.32 32.25
CA ASP A 125 -4.89 -19.41 33.41
C ASP A 125 -6.28 -18.75 33.58
N LEU A 126 -6.87 -18.92 34.77
CA LEU A 126 -8.18 -18.39 35.12
C LEU A 126 -8.23 -16.86 35.17
N ASP A 127 -7.09 -16.22 35.45
CA ASP A 127 -6.99 -14.76 35.52
C ASP A 127 -6.89 -14.12 34.13
N PHE A 128 -6.63 -14.93 33.10
CA PHE A 128 -6.39 -14.45 31.75
C PHE A 128 -7.58 -14.67 30.82
N SER A 129 -7.92 -13.62 30.09
CA SER A 129 -8.81 -13.70 28.94
C SER A 129 -8.20 -12.93 27.79
N HIS A 130 -8.46 -13.39 26.57
CA HIS A 130 -8.03 -12.62 25.42
C HIS A 130 -8.66 -11.23 25.47
N THR A 131 -7.81 -10.24 25.20
CA THR A 131 -8.19 -8.90 24.78
C THR A 131 -8.01 -8.78 23.26
N ASP A 132 -8.63 -7.77 22.65
CA ASP A 132 -8.46 -7.46 21.22
C ASP A 132 -6.97 -7.37 20.82
N GLU A 133 -6.14 -6.82 21.71
CA GLU A 133 -4.70 -6.74 21.50
C GLU A 133 -4.02 -8.11 21.44
N THR A 134 -4.26 -8.95 22.44
CA THR A 134 -3.63 -10.29 22.48
C THR A 134 -4.08 -11.16 21.31
N LEU A 135 -5.38 -11.11 20.97
CA LEU A 135 -5.91 -11.84 19.82
C LEU A 135 -5.27 -11.34 18.51
N SER A 136 -5.08 -10.03 18.37
CA SER A 136 -4.42 -9.45 17.20
C SER A 136 -2.99 -9.97 17.00
N PHE A 137 -2.26 -10.31 18.07
CA PHE A 137 -0.90 -10.88 17.97
C PHE A 137 -0.90 -12.29 17.39
N PHE A 138 -1.83 -13.15 17.83
CA PHE A 138 -1.99 -14.50 17.28
C PHE A 138 -2.42 -14.46 15.81
N ILE A 139 -3.38 -13.59 15.48
CA ILE A 139 -3.84 -13.41 14.10
C ILE A 139 -2.72 -12.88 13.20
N ASP A 140 -1.93 -11.91 13.67
CA ASP A 140 -0.77 -11.42 12.94
C ASP A 140 0.28 -12.53 12.73
N PHE A 141 0.53 -13.36 13.74
CA PHE A 141 1.42 -14.52 13.67
C PHE A 141 1.00 -15.52 12.59
N PHE A 142 -0.24 -16.03 12.66
CA PHE A 142 -0.75 -16.99 11.67
C PHE A 142 -0.80 -16.38 10.26
N GLY A 143 -1.16 -15.10 10.16
CA GLY A 143 -1.17 -14.38 8.90
C GLY A 143 0.22 -14.22 8.26
N ARG A 144 1.29 -14.00 9.05
CA ARG A 144 2.68 -13.99 8.53
C ARG A 144 3.07 -15.32 7.90
N ARG A 145 2.54 -16.43 8.43
CA ARG A 145 2.78 -17.79 7.95
C ARG A 145 1.84 -18.25 6.84
N ASN A 146 0.88 -17.40 6.44
CA ASN A 146 -0.21 -17.75 5.55
C ASN A 146 -1.11 -18.91 6.05
N ASP A 147 -1.11 -19.20 7.35
CA ASP A 147 -2.04 -20.17 7.95
C ASP A 147 -3.38 -19.48 8.28
N PHE A 148 -4.08 -19.06 7.23
CA PHE A 148 -5.37 -18.38 7.35
C PHE A 148 -6.49 -19.30 7.86
N LYS A 149 -6.28 -20.62 7.83
CA LYS A 149 -7.22 -21.57 8.42
C LYS A 149 -7.16 -21.50 9.94
N ALA A 150 -5.96 -21.62 10.51
CA ALA A 150 -5.78 -21.44 11.95
C ALA A 150 -6.23 -20.05 12.43
N ALA A 151 -5.95 -19.00 11.65
CA ALA A 151 -6.43 -17.66 11.95
C ALA A 151 -7.97 -17.56 11.94
N HIS A 152 -8.64 -18.21 10.98
CA HIS A 152 -10.10 -18.25 10.91
C HIS A 152 -10.71 -18.97 12.11
N ASP A 153 -10.20 -20.16 12.43
CA ASP A 153 -10.69 -20.98 13.55
C ASP A 153 -10.54 -20.21 14.87
N LEU A 154 -9.43 -19.49 15.05
CA LEU A 154 -9.19 -18.65 16.23
C LEU A 154 -10.19 -17.48 16.33
N LEU A 155 -10.50 -16.81 15.21
CA LEU A 155 -11.48 -15.72 15.20
C LEU A 155 -12.89 -16.20 15.54
N VAL A 156 -13.30 -17.35 15.00
CA VAL A 156 -14.63 -17.94 15.28
C VAL A 156 -14.75 -18.30 16.75
N ASN A 157 -13.70 -18.88 17.34
CA ASN A 157 -13.67 -19.25 18.76
C ASN A 157 -13.69 -18.04 19.70
N HIS A 158 -13.13 -16.91 19.29
CA HIS A 158 -12.99 -15.70 20.12
C HIS A 158 -13.75 -14.48 19.59
N LYS A 159 -14.90 -14.71 18.94
CA LYS A 159 -15.73 -13.66 18.30
C LYS A 159 -16.16 -12.51 19.22
N SER A 160 -16.30 -12.75 20.53
CA SER A 160 -16.72 -11.73 21.50
C SER A 160 -15.62 -10.73 21.86
N VAL A 161 -14.36 -11.11 21.63
CA VAL A 161 -13.17 -10.31 21.98
C VAL A 161 -12.61 -9.57 20.75
N ALA A 162 -12.91 -10.07 19.55
CA ALA A 162 -12.41 -9.55 18.31
C ALA A 162 -12.83 -8.09 18.09
N GLY A 163 -11.85 -7.18 18.09
CA GLY A 163 -12.06 -5.75 17.95
C GLY A 163 -11.24 -5.13 16.80
N PRO A 164 -11.08 -3.79 16.80
CA PRO A 164 -10.45 -3.07 15.70
C PRO A 164 -8.98 -3.46 15.45
N LYS A 165 -8.20 -3.79 16.48
CA LYS A 165 -6.81 -4.23 16.30
C LYS A 165 -6.77 -5.59 15.60
N THR A 166 -7.63 -6.51 16.04
CA THR A 166 -7.76 -7.83 15.41
C THR A 166 -8.19 -7.71 13.96
N LEU A 167 -9.23 -6.90 13.67
CA LEU A 167 -9.70 -6.63 12.31
C LEU A 167 -8.57 -6.09 11.41
N LYS A 168 -7.83 -5.10 11.91
CA LYS A 168 -6.68 -4.51 11.22
C LYS A 168 -5.63 -5.56 10.91
N SER A 169 -5.24 -6.38 11.89
CA SER A 169 -4.28 -7.46 11.68
C SER A 169 -4.78 -8.48 10.64
N SER A 170 -6.05 -8.92 10.72
CA SER A 170 -6.63 -9.86 9.76
C SER A 170 -6.57 -9.35 8.32
N ILE A 171 -7.06 -8.12 8.09
CA ILE A 171 -7.09 -7.52 6.75
C ILE A 171 -5.66 -7.27 6.25
N ASP A 172 -4.80 -6.67 7.08
CA ASP A 172 -3.42 -6.35 6.73
C ASP A 172 -2.66 -7.62 6.28
N ARG A 173 -2.82 -8.73 7.00
CA ARG A 173 -2.19 -10.00 6.65
C ARG A 173 -2.75 -10.62 5.36
N LEU A 174 -4.07 -10.63 5.18
CA LEU A 174 -4.70 -11.13 3.95
C LEU A 174 -4.28 -10.34 2.72
N VAL A 175 -4.25 -9.02 2.85
CA VAL A 175 -3.83 -8.10 1.80
C VAL A 175 -2.35 -8.32 1.47
N ARG A 176 -1.45 -8.33 2.46
CA ARG A 176 0.00 -8.54 2.24
C ARG A 176 0.31 -9.90 1.62
N ALA A 177 -0.52 -10.92 1.88
CA ALA A 177 -0.46 -12.22 1.21
C ALA A 177 -0.97 -12.21 -0.25
N GLY A 178 -1.45 -11.07 -0.77
CA GLY A 178 -1.95 -10.91 -2.12
C GLY A 178 -3.32 -11.54 -2.35
N ARG A 179 -4.10 -11.78 -1.28
CA ARG A 179 -5.36 -12.51 -1.32
C ARG A 179 -6.58 -11.59 -1.28
N ALA A 180 -6.65 -10.62 -2.21
CA ALA A 180 -7.72 -9.63 -2.23
C ALA A 180 -9.14 -10.24 -2.25
N THR A 181 -9.37 -11.30 -3.04
CA THR A 181 -10.65 -12.02 -3.04
C THR A 181 -11.03 -12.57 -1.67
N GLN A 182 -10.06 -13.02 -0.88
CA GLN A 182 -10.29 -13.50 0.48
C GLN A 182 -10.58 -12.36 1.46
N VAL A 183 -10.04 -11.16 1.24
CA VAL A 183 -10.41 -9.95 1.98
C VAL A 183 -11.88 -9.62 1.79
N LEU A 184 -12.40 -9.77 0.57
CA LEU A 184 -13.82 -9.52 0.28
C LEU A 184 -14.73 -10.56 0.93
N GLY A 185 -14.38 -11.84 0.78
CA GLY A 185 -15.12 -12.91 1.46
C GLY A 185 -15.02 -12.79 2.99
N PHE A 186 -13.91 -12.28 3.52
CA PHE A 186 -13.76 -11.96 4.93
C PHE A 186 -14.73 -10.83 5.31
N PHE A 187 -14.77 -9.73 4.56
CA PHE A 187 -15.66 -8.58 4.81
C PHE A 187 -17.15 -8.94 4.71
N GLU A 188 -17.53 -9.85 3.81
CA GLU A 188 -18.89 -10.35 3.70
C GLU A 188 -19.30 -11.17 4.94
N ARG A 189 -18.39 -12.01 5.43
CA ARG A 189 -18.65 -12.89 6.58
C ARG A 189 -18.35 -12.25 7.93
N MET A 190 -17.74 -11.07 7.98
CA MET A 190 -17.19 -10.53 9.22
C MET A 190 -18.21 -10.26 10.32
N GLU A 191 -19.43 -9.90 9.93
CA GLU A 191 -20.54 -9.67 10.86
C GLU A 191 -21.12 -10.98 11.38
N LYS A 192 -21.23 -11.99 10.52
CA LYS A 192 -21.84 -13.28 10.84
C LYS A 192 -20.90 -14.22 11.60
N ASP A 193 -19.66 -14.37 11.10
CA ASP A 193 -18.74 -15.41 11.54
C ASP A 193 -17.80 -14.93 12.67
N TYR A 194 -17.45 -13.63 12.66
CA TYR A 194 -16.42 -13.10 13.56
C TYR A 194 -16.93 -12.07 14.57
N GLY A 195 -18.19 -11.60 14.44
CA GLY A 195 -18.77 -10.61 15.35
C GLY A 195 -18.30 -9.17 15.14
N PHE A 196 -17.61 -8.87 14.04
CA PHE A 196 -17.22 -7.50 13.72
C PHE A 196 -18.40 -6.68 13.20
N LYS A 197 -18.39 -5.37 13.44
CA LYS A 197 -19.38 -4.48 12.82
C LYS A 197 -18.94 -4.11 11.40
N ARG A 198 -19.86 -4.22 10.44
CA ARG A 198 -19.66 -3.75 9.08
C ARG A 198 -20.03 -2.26 8.99
N ASP A 199 -19.12 -1.40 9.44
CA ASP A 199 -19.31 0.05 9.51
C ASP A 199 -18.37 0.84 8.56
N LYS A 200 -18.53 2.16 8.55
CA LYS A 200 -17.74 3.08 7.70
C LYS A 200 -16.23 2.95 7.96
N GLU A 201 -15.84 2.78 9.21
CA GLU A 201 -14.42 2.68 9.60
C GLU A 201 -13.83 1.33 9.15
N SER A 202 -14.57 0.23 9.30
CA SER A 202 -14.15 -1.08 8.81
C SER A 202 -14.00 -1.09 7.28
N LEU A 203 -14.91 -0.45 6.55
CA LEU A 203 -14.80 -0.31 5.10
C LEU A 203 -13.61 0.55 4.69
N ARG A 204 -13.43 1.72 5.35
CA ARG A 204 -12.30 2.61 5.11
C ARG A 204 -10.98 1.86 5.28
N LEU A 205 -10.86 1.09 6.38
CA LEU A 205 -9.70 0.26 6.67
C LEU A 205 -9.41 -0.77 5.58
N VAL A 206 -10.43 -1.48 5.06
CA VAL A 206 -10.27 -2.43 3.96
C VAL A 206 -9.73 -1.75 2.70
N VAL A 207 -10.34 -0.63 2.32
CA VAL A 207 -9.95 0.12 1.11
C VAL A 207 -8.54 0.69 1.23
N GLU A 208 -8.20 1.27 2.38
CA GLU A 208 -6.87 1.80 2.68
C GLU A 208 -5.81 0.69 2.57
N LYS A 209 -6.06 -0.45 3.22
CA LYS A 209 -5.13 -1.59 3.19
C LYS A 209 -4.95 -2.16 1.79
N LEU A 210 -6.04 -2.38 1.05
CA LEU A 210 -5.98 -2.87 -0.33
C LEU A 210 -5.17 -1.92 -1.23
N ARG A 211 -5.28 -0.60 -1.02
CA ARG A 211 -4.44 0.36 -1.73
C ARG A 211 -2.98 0.20 -1.42
N GLU A 212 -2.62 0.27 -0.14
CA GLU A 212 -1.21 0.26 0.30
C GLU A 212 -0.44 -0.89 -0.34
N ASN A 213 -1.08 -2.04 -0.52
CA ASN A 213 -0.44 -3.20 -1.13
C ASN A 213 -0.53 -3.25 -2.66
N GLY A 214 -1.57 -2.66 -3.26
CA GLY A 214 -1.73 -2.62 -4.71
C GLY A 214 -0.97 -1.49 -5.40
N GLU A 215 -0.21 -0.66 -4.68
CA GLU A 215 0.79 0.24 -5.28
C GLU A 215 1.77 -0.51 -6.21
N LYS A 216 1.90 -1.84 -6.02
CA LYS A 216 2.66 -2.74 -6.91
C LYS A 216 2.02 -2.95 -8.30
N ASP A 217 0.71 -2.75 -8.47
CA ASP A 217 -0.02 -2.79 -9.75
C ASP A 217 -1.32 -1.95 -9.71
N PRO A 218 -1.27 -0.70 -10.21
CA PRO A 218 -2.40 0.24 -10.18
C PRO A 218 -3.62 -0.12 -11.03
N PHE A 219 -3.57 -1.16 -11.88
CA PHE A 219 -4.72 -1.56 -12.70
C PHE A 219 -5.56 -2.64 -12.03
N ARG A 220 -4.89 -3.56 -11.33
CA ARG A 220 -5.52 -4.66 -10.60
C ARG A 220 -6.32 -4.17 -9.39
N LEU A 221 -5.80 -3.15 -8.72
CA LEU A 221 -6.44 -2.44 -7.60
C LEU A 221 -7.78 -1.82 -7.97
N HIS A 222 -7.91 -1.24 -9.16
CA HIS A 222 -9.16 -0.61 -9.60
C HIS A 222 -10.24 -1.65 -9.87
N SER A 223 -9.89 -2.75 -10.54
CA SER A 223 -10.84 -3.84 -10.82
C SER A 223 -11.31 -4.53 -9.53
N GLU A 224 -10.39 -4.79 -8.60
CA GLU A 224 -10.72 -5.42 -7.32
C GLU A 224 -11.56 -4.48 -6.44
N ALA A 225 -11.21 -3.19 -6.34
CA ALA A 225 -12.00 -2.18 -5.64
C ALA A 225 -13.39 -1.98 -6.27
N GLU A 226 -13.49 -1.92 -7.60
CA GLU A 226 -14.76 -1.78 -8.33
C GLU A 226 -15.68 -3.00 -8.14
N LYS A 227 -15.11 -4.20 -8.01
CA LYS A 227 -15.88 -5.40 -7.66
C LYS A 227 -16.46 -5.31 -6.24
N VAL A 228 -15.70 -4.81 -5.26
CA VAL A 228 -16.22 -4.57 -3.89
C VAL A 228 -17.43 -3.65 -3.95
N LEU A 229 -17.38 -2.62 -4.81
CA LEU A 229 -18.47 -1.66 -4.97
C LEU A 229 -19.73 -2.32 -5.54
N LEU A 230 -19.61 -3.09 -6.62
CA LEU A 230 -20.76 -3.77 -7.23
C LEU A 230 -21.41 -4.78 -6.30
N ASP A 231 -20.61 -5.52 -5.52
CA ASP A 231 -21.13 -6.48 -4.54
C ASP A 231 -21.81 -5.75 -3.36
N MET A 232 -21.25 -4.63 -2.88
CA MET A 232 -21.88 -3.82 -1.83
C MET A 232 -23.28 -3.30 -2.20
N ASP A 233 -23.48 -2.99 -3.49
CA ASP A 233 -24.75 -2.51 -4.04
C ASP A 233 -25.80 -3.61 -4.16
N PHE A 234 -25.34 -4.82 -4.46
CA PHE A 234 -26.16 -6.02 -4.47
C PHE A 234 -26.62 -6.40 -3.05
N TYR A 235 -25.77 -6.23 -2.04
CA TYR A 235 -26.06 -6.57 -0.64
C TYR A 235 -26.70 -5.45 0.19
N GLY A 236 -27.14 -4.36 -0.45
CA GLY A 236 -27.94 -3.32 0.20
C GLY A 236 -27.20 -2.49 1.25
N VAL A 237 -25.86 -2.40 1.16
CA VAL A 237 -25.08 -1.46 2.00
C VAL A 237 -25.34 -0.04 1.49
N PRO A 238 -25.93 0.87 2.27
CA PRO A 238 -26.27 2.20 1.77
C PRO A 238 -25.02 2.96 1.32
N ARG A 239 -24.96 3.27 0.02
CA ARG A 239 -23.98 4.17 -0.60
C ARG A 239 -24.16 5.59 -0.04
N ASN A 240 -23.68 5.89 1.16
CA ASN A 240 -23.67 7.26 1.64
C ASN A 240 -22.63 8.08 0.84
N VAL A 241 -22.91 9.38 0.70
CA VAL A 241 -22.08 10.35 -0.07
C VAL A 241 -20.63 10.36 0.45
N GLU A 242 -20.42 10.05 1.72
CA GLU A 242 -19.10 10.01 2.34
C GLU A 242 -18.32 8.75 2.01
N THR A 243 -18.96 7.59 1.81
CA THR A 243 -18.33 6.38 1.27
C THR A 243 -17.85 6.66 -0.15
N PHE A 244 -18.67 7.35 -0.95
CA PHE A 244 -18.29 7.77 -2.31
C PHE A 244 -17.18 8.83 -2.31
N ASN A 245 -17.17 9.78 -1.37
CA ASN A 245 -16.11 10.77 -1.23
C ASN A 245 -14.82 10.16 -0.67
N VAL A 246 -14.88 9.23 0.27
CA VAL A 246 -13.72 8.46 0.74
C VAL A 246 -13.19 7.58 -0.40
N LEU A 247 -14.04 7.05 -1.28
CA LEU A 247 -13.63 6.32 -2.47
C LEU A 247 -13.06 7.24 -3.56
N LEU A 248 -13.64 8.42 -3.79
CA LEU A 248 -13.12 9.39 -4.77
C LEU A 248 -11.83 10.04 -4.28
N ASP A 249 -11.81 10.60 -3.08
CA ASP A 249 -10.64 11.31 -2.53
C ASP A 249 -9.47 10.36 -2.31
N ASN A 250 -9.75 9.09 -1.96
CA ASN A 250 -8.69 8.12 -1.83
C ASN A 250 -8.41 7.46 -3.20
N LEU A 251 -9.33 6.73 -3.83
CA LEU A 251 -9.00 5.85 -4.99
C LEU A 251 -8.64 6.65 -6.25
N LEU A 252 -8.92 7.94 -6.23
CA LEU A 252 -8.67 8.90 -7.29
C LEU A 252 -7.68 9.96 -6.77
N GLU A 253 -6.43 9.55 -6.49
CA GLU A 253 -5.36 10.46 -6.89
C GLU A 253 -5.60 10.78 -8.37
N PRO A 254 -5.40 12.02 -8.85
CA PRO A 254 -5.60 12.36 -10.24
C PRO A 254 -4.63 11.51 -11.05
N LYS A 255 -5.09 10.33 -11.48
CA LYS A 255 -4.47 9.57 -12.54
C LYS A 255 -4.45 10.57 -13.66
N LEU A 256 -3.25 11.08 -13.90
CA LEU A 256 -2.86 11.79 -15.08
C LEU A 256 -3.21 10.81 -16.19
N TYR A 257 -4.46 10.92 -16.67
CA TYR A 257 -4.99 10.07 -17.70
C TYR A 257 -3.94 10.17 -18.78
N HIS A 258 -3.35 9.05 -19.17
CA HIS A 258 -2.56 9.04 -20.39
C HIS A 258 -3.58 9.21 -21.50
N ILE A 259 -3.95 10.47 -21.75
CA ILE A 259 -4.80 10.87 -22.85
C ILE A 259 -4.01 10.45 -24.06
N ASP A 260 -4.47 9.39 -24.72
CA ASP A 260 -3.92 8.90 -25.98
C ASP A 260 -3.57 10.12 -26.84
N PRO A 261 -2.35 10.26 -27.38
CA PRO A 261 -1.91 11.45 -28.11
C PRO A 261 -2.89 11.92 -29.20
N ARG A 262 -3.76 11.02 -29.66
CA ARG A 262 -4.89 11.28 -30.55
C ARG A 262 -5.95 12.24 -29.98
N TYR A 263 -6.19 12.21 -28.67
CA TYR A 263 -7.19 13.01 -27.95
C TYR A 263 -6.59 14.19 -27.18
N MET A 264 -5.26 14.35 -27.16
CA MET A 264 -4.67 15.60 -26.71
C MET A 264 -5.13 16.72 -27.63
N LYS A 265 -5.69 17.81 -27.07
CA LYS A 265 -5.94 19.03 -27.82
C LYS A 265 -4.61 19.47 -28.43
N LYS A 266 -4.45 19.26 -29.74
CA LYS A 266 -3.29 19.74 -30.49
C LYS A 266 -3.12 21.21 -30.14
N THR A 267 -2.01 21.55 -29.51
CA THR A 267 -1.63 22.95 -29.35
C THR A 267 -1.67 23.55 -30.75
N LYS A 268 -2.57 24.53 -30.96
CA LYS A 268 -2.60 25.26 -32.22
C LYS A 268 -1.18 25.75 -32.44
N ALA A 269 -0.52 25.24 -33.48
CA ALA A 269 0.84 25.61 -33.81
C ALA A 269 0.89 27.13 -33.79
N VAL A 270 1.64 27.69 -32.84
CA VAL A 270 1.91 29.12 -32.83
C VAL A 270 2.52 29.40 -34.18
N LYS A 271 1.76 30.10 -35.02
CA LYS A 271 2.16 30.50 -36.37
C LYS A 271 3.53 31.15 -36.20
N LYS A 272 4.59 30.47 -36.65
CA LYS A 272 5.98 30.89 -36.47
C LYS A 272 6.09 32.28 -37.08
N LYS A 273 6.04 33.32 -36.23
CA LYS A 273 6.04 34.71 -36.69
C LYS A 273 7.37 34.89 -37.41
N LYS A 274 7.34 35.11 -38.72
CA LYS A 274 8.53 35.30 -39.55
C LYS A 274 9.32 36.43 -38.90
N LYS A 275 10.45 36.11 -38.27
CA LYS A 275 11.30 37.08 -37.57
C LYS A 275 11.68 38.14 -38.60
N ARG A 276 11.19 39.37 -38.43
CA ARG A 276 11.58 40.49 -39.29
C ARG A 276 13.06 40.72 -39.04
N GLU A 277 13.91 40.49 -40.05
CA GLU A 277 15.33 40.81 -39.98
C GLU A 277 15.48 42.29 -39.59
N THR A 278 16.29 42.56 -38.58
CA THR A 278 16.58 43.94 -38.16
C THR A 278 17.42 44.64 -39.24
N PHE A 279 17.46 45.97 -39.21
CA PHE A 279 18.25 46.76 -40.17
C PHE A 279 19.73 46.36 -40.18
N SER A 280 20.29 46.05 -39.00
CA SER A 280 21.67 45.56 -38.85
C SER A 280 21.89 44.19 -39.52
N GLU A 281 20.92 43.29 -39.42
CA GLU A 281 20.98 41.95 -40.03
C GLU A 281 20.93 42.01 -41.57
N LYS A 282 20.08 42.89 -42.13
CA LYS A 282 20.04 43.16 -43.58
C LYS A 282 21.36 43.74 -44.10
N LEU A 283 21.96 44.68 -43.36
CA LEU A 283 23.26 45.27 -43.69
C LEU A 283 24.38 44.24 -43.68
N ALA A 284 24.40 43.37 -42.67
CA ALA A 284 25.37 42.28 -42.59
C ALA A 284 25.25 41.32 -43.78
N ARG A 285 24.01 40.97 -44.17
CA ARG A 285 23.75 40.12 -45.34
C ARG A 285 24.24 40.77 -46.64
N LYS A 286 23.96 42.06 -46.84
CA LYS A 286 24.42 42.80 -48.03
C LYS A 286 25.95 42.88 -48.11
N ARG A 287 26.63 43.14 -46.98
CA ARG A 287 28.10 43.14 -46.90
C ARG A 287 28.70 41.76 -47.26
N ARG A 288 28.11 40.67 -46.76
CA ARG A 288 28.53 39.30 -47.11
C ARG A 288 28.36 39.02 -48.61
N SER A 289 27.23 39.42 -49.18
CA SER A 289 26.96 39.23 -50.62
C SER A 289 27.98 39.99 -51.47
N LEU A 290 28.24 41.26 -51.14
CA LEU A 290 29.23 42.07 -51.85
C LEU A 290 30.65 41.51 -51.71
N LYS A 291 31.01 40.96 -50.54
CA LYS A 291 32.31 40.29 -50.34
C LYS A 291 32.44 39.06 -51.24
N GLN A 292 31.40 38.22 -51.34
CA GLN A 292 31.42 37.05 -52.22
C GLN A 292 31.56 37.45 -53.69
N ILE A 293 30.81 38.46 -54.13
CA ILE A 293 30.91 39.01 -55.49
C ILE A 293 32.33 39.53 -55.73
N ARG A 294 32.88 40.34 -54.82
CA ARG A 294 34.24 40.89 -54.96
C ARG A 294 35.29 39.79 -55.02
N LEU A 295 35.16 38.74 -54.22
CA LEU A 295 36.05 37.58 -54.25
C LEU A 295 35.94 36.77 -55.54
N SER A 296 34.75 36.70 -56.16
CA SER A 296 34.57 36.04 -57.45
C SER A 296 35.22 36.78 -58.63
N PHE A 297 35.42 38.10 -58.51
CA PHE A 297 36.13 38.90 -59.53
C PHE A 297 37.64 38.99 -59.30
N VAL A 298 38.15 38.56 -58.14
CA VAL A 298 39.60 38.39 -57.95
C VAL A 298 40.02 37.16 -58.75
N LYS A 299 40.61 37.41 -59.92
CA LYS A 299 41.20 36.40 -60.82
C LYS A 299 42.15 35.52 -60.00
N LYS A 300 41.70 34.32 -59.62
CA LYS A 300 42.55 33.34 -58.93
C LYS A 300 43.78 33.11 -59.81
N SER A 301 44.98 33.38 -59.28
CA SER A 301 46.22 33.03 -59.97
C SER A 301 46.20 31.54 -60.25
N ARG A 302 46.40 31.14 -61.51
CA ARG A 302 46.43 29.73 -61.92
C ARG A 302 47.59 29.04 -61.19
N GLY A 303 47.28 28.38 -60.08
CA GLY A 303 48.21 27.54 -59.34
C GLY A 303 48.64 26.38 -60.22
N ARG A 304 49.91 26.40 -60.59
CA ARG A 304 50.69 25.41 -61.34
C ARG A 304 50.36 23.99 -60.88
N MET A 305 49.66 23.21 -61.71
CA MET A 305 49.51 21.76 -61.50
C MET A 305 50.92 21.14 -61.53
N ARG A 306 51.32 20.50 -60.43
CA ARG A 306 52.46 19.59 -60.42
C ARG A 306 51.99 18.30 -61.11
N SER A 307 52.64 17.96 -62.22
CA SER A 307 52.51 16.65 -62.87
C SER A 307 53.55 15.71 -62.30
N ALA A 308 53.11 14.48 -62.01
CA ALA A 308 53.86 13.28 -61.60
C ALA A 308 54.69 13.38 -60.31
#